data_AF-A0A8X7W284-F1
#
_entry.id   AF-A0A8X7W284-F1
#
_cell.length_a   1.000
_cell.length_b   1.000
_cell.length_c   1.000
_cell.angle_alpha   90.00
_cell.angle_beta   90.00
_cell.angle_gamma   90.00
#
_symmetry.space_group_name_H-M   'P 1'
#
loop_
_entity.id
_entity.type
_entity.pdbx_description
1 polymer ?
#
loop_
_entity_poly.entity_id
_entity_poly.type
_entity_poly.pdbx_seq_one_letter_code
_entity_poly.pdbx_strand_id
1 'polypeptide(L)'
;MNLMFYFLLGLTASLTATVNAGGPVLDTDGDFILDGGSYYVLPIFSGGGLTLTPRGGTQYPLYIGQEYSDVNRGIPVIFSNCRSEFGFVLESVNLNIEMDVKATMCVESTYWWVSESDVAIKKFFVVAGVGPISYKPNRLCNKLEM
;
A
#
# COMPACT_ATOMS: atom_id res chain seq x y z
N MET A 1 -47.45 34.53 -22.37
CA MET A 1 -46.84 34.33 -21.04
C MET A 1 -45.86 33.16 -21.16
N ASN A 2 -44.59 33.44 -21.45
CA ASN A 2 -43.57 32.41 -21.71
C ASN A 2 -43.00 31.90 -20.38
N LEU A 3 -43.55 30.79 -19.89
CA LEU A 3 -43.03 30.05 -18.74
C LEU A 3 -41.88 29.13 -19.17
N MET A 4 -40.87 29.70 -19.83
CA MET A 4 -39.73 28.94 -20.36
C MET A 4 -38.38 29.58 -19.99
N PHE A 5 -38.37 30.37 -18.91
CA PHE A 5 -37.16 31.05 -18.41
C PHE A 5 -36.78 30.69 -16.97
N TYR A 6 -37.41 29.67 -16.35
CA TYR A 6 -37.08 29.24 -14.98
C TYR A 6 -36.35 27.90 -14.88
N PHE A 7 -35.91 27.29 -15.99
CA PHE A 7 -35.12 26.06 -15.97
C PHE A 7 -33.60 26.30 -16.03
N LEU A 8 -33.12 27.46 -15.55
CA LEU A 8 -31.69 27.76 -15.44
C LEU A 8 -31.33 28.32 -14.05
N LEU A 9 -31.88 27.69 -13.00
CA LEU A 9 -31.40 27.80 -11.63
C LEU A 9 -30.98 26.36 -11.27
N GLY A 10 -29.75 25.93 -11.52
CA GLY A 10 -28.54 26.48 -10.92
C GLY A 10 -28.21 25.71 -9.65
N LEU A 11 -27.90 24.41 -9.77
CA LEU A 11 -27.20 23.67 -8.70
C LEU A 11 -26.54 22.39 -9.22
N THR A 12 -25.49 22.53 -10.02
CA THR A 12 -24.46 21.49 -10.08
C THR A 12 -23.58 21.68 -8.84
N ALA A 13 -23.99 21.10 -7.71
CA ALA A 13 -23.08 20.88 -6.60
C ALA A 13 -22.10 19.78 -7.04
N SER A 14 -20.99 20.17 -7.67
CA SER A 14 -19.84 19.28 -7.78
C SER A 14 -19.32 19.08 -6.38
N LEU A 15 -19.66 17.95 -5.76
CA LEU A 15 -19.05 17.51 -4.52
C LEU A 15 -17.60 17.15 -4.84
N THR A 16 -16.70 18.14 -4.85
CA THR A 16 -15.27 17.89 -4.87
C THR A 16 -14.92 17.29 -3.52
N ALA A 17 -14.90 15.96 -3.46
CA ALA A 17 -14.25 15.25 -2.37
C ALA A 17 -12.77 15.64 -2.42
N THR A 18 -12.39 16.66 -1.64
CA THR A 18 -11.00 16.97 -1.36
C THR A 18 -10.44 15.77 -0.60
N VAL A 19 -9.70 14.90 -1.28
CA VAL A 19 -8.83 13.94 -0.60
C VAL A 19 -7.85 14.81 0.19
N ASN A 20 -7.93 14.76 1.52
CA ASN A 20 -7.00 15.47 2.39
C ASN A 20 -5.67 14.71 2.40
N ALA A 21 -5.01 14.68 1.24
CA ALA A 21 -3.66 14.15 1.11
C ALA A 21 -2.72 15.06 1.92
N GLY A 22 -1.82 14.44 2.69
CA GLY A 22 -0.80 15.16 3.44
C GLY A 22 0.35 15.61 2.55
N GLY A 23 1.51 15.87 3.17
CA GLY A 23 2.72 16.27 2.44
C GLY A 23 3.36 15.12 1.65
N PRO A 24 4.42 15.41 0.87
CA PRO A 24 5.27 14.36 0.32
C PRO A 24 5.94 13.56 1.42
N VAL A 25 6.03 12.25 1.24
CA VAL A 25 6.84 11.39 2.13
C VAL A 25 8.31 11.58 1.78
N LEU A 26 9.13 11.81 2.80
CA LEU A 26 10.59 11.94 2.66
C LEU A 26 11.29 10.65 3.07
N ASP A 27 12.39 10.33 2.41
CA ASP A 27 13.33 9.32 2.89
C ASP A 27 14.25 9.87 4.00
N THR A 28 15.21 9.04 4.42
CA THR A 28 16.15 9.41 5.50
C THR A 28 17.18 10.45 5.09
N ASP A 29 17.39 10.66 3.80
CA ASP A 29 18.28 11.68 3.26
C ASP A 29 17.55 13.03 3.06
N GLY A 30 16.22 13.03 3.21
CA GLY A 30 15.35 14.20 3.07
C GLY A 30 14.79 14.39 1.67
N ASP A 31 15.00 13.42 0.78
CA ASP A 31 14.50 13.43 -0.59
C ASP A 31 13.10 12.83 -0.67
N PHE A 32 12.33 13.19 -1.71
CA PHE A 32 11.00 12.64 -1.92
C PHE A 32 11.06 11.15 -2.28
N ILE A 33 10.20 10.35 -1.65
CA ILE A 33 9.95 8.98 -2.10
C ILE A 33 9.23 9.04 -3.45
N LEU A 34 9.85 8.51 -4.49
CA LEU A 34 9.34 8.52 -5.86
C LEU A 34 8.29 7.43 -6.07
N ASP A 35 7.31 7.75 -6.91
CA ASP A 35 6.33 6.76 -7.37
C ASP A 35 7.01 5.67 -8.19
N GLY A 36 6.84 4.41 -7.77
CA GLY A 36 7.53 3.25 -8.35
C GLY A 36 9.01 3.13 -7.93
N GLY A 37 9.48 3.96 -7.00
CA GLY A 37 10.85 3.87 -6.48
C GLY A 37 11.02 2.73 -5.47
N SER A 38 12.24 2.21 -5.37
CA SER A 38 12.61 1.06 -4.52
C SER A 38 13.38 1.52 -3.28
N TYR A 39 12.84 1.25 -2.09
CA TYR A 39 13.34 1.77 -0.81
C TYR A 39 13.43 0.68 0.25
N TYR A 40 14.48 0.70 1.07
CA TYR A 40 14.52 -0.13 2.27
C TYR A 40 13.67 0.52 3.38
N VAL A 41 12.81 -0.28 4.00
CA VAL A 41 12.05 0.14 5.18
C VAL A 41 12.76 -0.38 6.42
N LEU A 42 13.33 0.53 7.21
CA LEU A 42 14.15 0.24 8.38
C LEU A 42 13.46 0.68 9.67
N PRO A 43 13.63 -0.05 10.79
CA PRO A 43 13.12 0.35 12.09
C PRO A 43 13.93 1.53 12.64
N ILE A 44 13.28 2.39 13.43
CA ILE A 44 13.94 3.52 14.09
C ILE A 44 14.82 3.03 15.28
N PHE A 45 14.43 1.94 15.94
CA PHE A 45 15.07 1.49 17.18
C PHE A 45 15.93 0.24 17.02
N SER A 46 15.32 -0.92 16.78
CA SER A 46 16.03 -2.21 16.77
C SER A 46 15.43 -3.20 15.78
N GLY A 47 16.28 -4.10 15.30
CA GLY A 47 15.96 -5.08 14.27
C GLY A 47 16.45 -4.64 12.89
N GLY A 48 16.30 -5.52 11.91
CA GLY A 48 16.61 -5.23 10.52
C GLY A 48 15.41 -4.71 9.75
N GLY A 49 15.58 -4.57 8.43
CA GLY A 49 14.51 -4.12 7.54
C GLY A 49 13.45 -5.17 7.25
N LEU A 50 12.51 -4.83 6.38
CA LEU A 50 11.41 -5.72 6.03
C LEU A 50 11.85 -6.89 5.14
N THR A 51 11.18 -8.03 5.30
CA THR A 51 11.51 -9.27 4.59
C THR A 51 10.26 -10.12 4.36
N LEU A 52 10.42 -11.25 3.67
CA LEU A 52 9.38 -12.25 3.46
C LEU A 52 9.62 -13.45 4.37
N THR A 53 8.64 -13.79 5.22
CA THR A 53 8.77 -14.89 6.19
C THR A 53 7.59 -15.86 6.14
N PRO A 54 7.84 -17.19 6.26
CA PRO A 54 6.79 -18.15 6.54
C PRO A 54 6.25 -17.97 7.97
N ARG A 55 5.08 -18.56 8.24
CA ARG A 55 4.44 -18.53 9.57
C ARG A 55 3.74 -19.85 9.85
N GLY A 56 3.69 -20.26 11.12
CA GLY A 56 2.86 -21.40 11.55
C GLY A 56 3.30 -22.76 10.99
N GLY A 57 4.55 -22.89 10.55
CA GLY A 57 5.07 -24.13 9.97
C GLY A 57 4.64 -24.38 8.52
N THR A 58 3.88 -23.46 7.90
CA THR A 58 3.58 -23.52 6.47
C THR A 58 4.58 -22.68 5.69
N GLN A 59 5.00 -23.17 4.53
CA GLN A 59 5.91 -22.43 3.66
C GLN A 59 5.21 -21.25 2.96
N TYR A 60 3.88 -21.35 2.79
CA TYR A 60 3.03 -20.35 2.14
C TYR A 60 1.72 -20.13 2.91
N PRO A 61 1.09 -18.95 2.76
CA PRO A 61 1.62 -17.77 2.08
C PRO A 61 2.82 -17.15 2.83
N LEU A 62 3.59 -16.28 2.17
CA LEU A 62 4.63 -15.50 2.84
C LEU A 62 4.05 -14.22 3.41
N TYR A 63 4.51 -13.86 4.60
CA TYR A 63 4.10 -12.68 5.33
C TYR A 63 5.20 -11.62 5.27
N ILE A 64 4.79 -10.36 5.40
CA ILE A 64 5.75 -9.27 5.59
C ILE A 64 6.26 -9.37 7.03
N GLY A 65 7.53 -9.69 7.15
CA GLY A 65 8.26 -9.81 8.41
C GLY A 65 9.29 -8.71 8.57
N GLN A 66 9.94 -8.72 9.72
CA GLN A 66 11.09 -7.89 10.02
C GLN A 66 12.30 -8.79 10.24
N GLU A 67 13.43 -8.45 9.63
CA GLU A 67 14.71 -9.10 9.88
C GLU A 67 15.13 -8.95 11.35
N TYR A 68 15.85 -9.94 11.88
CA TYR A 68 16.26 -9.91 13.28
C TYR A 68 17.44 -8.95 13.53
N SER A 69 18.39 -8.90 12.60
CA SER A 69 19.64 -8.14 12.77
C SER A 69 19.59 -6.80 12.05
N ASP A 70 20.03 -5.74 12.72
CA ASP A 70 20.20 -4.39 12.19
C ASP A 70 21.12 -4.28 10.97
N VAL A 71 22.11 -5.16 10.84
CA VAL A 71 22.97 -5.24 9.65
C VAL A 71 22.22 -5.72 8.40
N ASN A 72 21.09 -6.40 8.56
CA ASN A 72 20.28 -6.87 7.45
C ASN A 72 19.21 -5.84 7.10
N ARG A 73 19.41 -5.16 5.97
CA ARG A 73 18.44 -4.18 5.44
C ARG A 73 17.17 -4.83 4.88
N GLY A 74 17.16 -6.15 4.73
CA GLY A 74 16.02 -6.89 4.22
C GLY A 74 15.86 -6.75 2.71
N ILE A 75 14.63 -6.78 2.24
CA ILE A 75 14.23 -6.66 0.85
C ILE A 75 13.62 -5.26 0.65
N PRO A 76 14.00 -4.52 -0.40
CA PRO A 76 13.39 -3.23 -0.68
C PRO A 76 11.90 -3.34 -1.00
N VAL A 77 11.22 -2.20 -0.91
CA VAL A 77 9.79 -2.05 -1.13
C VAL A 77 9.55 -1.00 -2.20
N ILE A 78 8.62 -1.28 -3.11
CA ILE A 78 8.14 -0.32 -4.10
C ILE A 78 6.82 0.28 -3.61
N PHE A 79 6.75 1.61 -3.59
CA PHE A 79 5.52 2.36 -3.32
C PHE A 79 4.96 2.91 -4.62
N SER A 80 3.72 2.55 -4.93
CA SER A 80 3.06 3.00 -6.16
C SER A 80 1.76 3.73 -5.86
N ASN A 81 1.64 4.92 -6.42
CA ASN A 81 0.46 5.76 -6.32
C ASN A 81 -0.75 5.12 -6.99
N CYS A 82 -1.87 5.18 -6.30
CA CYS A 82 -3.11 4.51 -6.71
C CYS A 82 -3.92 5.31 -7.74
N ARG A 83 -3.95 6.63 -7.55
CA ARG A 83 -4.77 7.61 -8.28
C ARG A 83 -4.11 8.98 -8.40
N SER A 84 -2.90 9.11 -7.87
CA SER A 84 -2.16 10.36 -7.90
C SER A 84 -1.34 10.40 -9.18
N GLU A 85 -1.36 11.55 -9.86
CA GLU A 85 -0.51 11.81 -11.04
C GLU A 85 0.85 12.41 -10.62
N PHE A 86 1.10 12.56 -9.32
CA PHE A 86 2.39 13.03 -8.82
C PHE A 86 3.44 11.94 -8.94
N GLY A 87 4.66 12.30 -9.38
CA GLY A 87 5.81 11.39 -9.46
C GLY A 87 6.43 11.03 -8.10
N PHE A 88 5.74 11.32 -7.00
CA PHE A 88 6.18 11.05 -5.63
C PHE A 88 5.00 10.63 -4.74
N VAL A 89 5.31 9.95 -3.66
CA VAL A 89 4.35 9.40 -2.70
C VAL A 89 3.88 10.50 -1.74
N LEU A 90 2.57 10.55 -1.51
CA LEU A 90 1.96 11.46 -0.54
C LEU A 90 1.57 10.74 0.74
N GLU A 91 1.54 11.46 1.84
CA GLU A 91 0.93 10.98 3.08
C GLU A 91 -0.60 10.87 2.93
N SER A 92 -1.22 9.96 3.68
CA SER A 92 -2.68 9.81 3.78
C SER A 92 -3.41 9.53 2.45
N VAL A 93 -2.69 8.94 1.48
CA VAL A 93 -3.28 8.42 0.24
C VAL A 93 -3.20 6.90 0.22
N ASN A 94 -4.11 6.27 -0.52
CA ASN A 94 -3.98 4.83 -0.78
C ASN A 94 -2.77 4.59 -1.67
N LEU A 95 -2.03 3.52 -1.40
CA LEU A 95 -0.86 3.09 -2.15
C LEU A 95 -0.96 1.60 -2.45
N ASN A 96 -0.32 1.19 -3.55
CA ASN A 96 0.12 -0.18 -3.70
C ASN A 96 1.53 -0.31 -3.17
N ILE A 97 1.76 -1.41 -2.47
CA ILE A 97 3.05 -1.71 -1.88
C ILE A 97 3.41 -3.12 -2.32
N GLU A 98 4.64 -3.31 -2.81
CA GLU A 98 5.17 -4.62 -3.15
C GLU A 98 6.62 -4.77 -2.74
N MET A 99 7.04 -6.01 -2.48
CA MET A 99 8.46 -6.28 -2.28
C MET A 99 9.19 -6.24 -3.62
N ASP A 100 10.31 -5.51 -3.70
CA ASP A 100 11.19 -5.44 -4.86
C ASP A 100 12.06 -6.69 -4.96
N VAL A 101 11.40 -7.81 -5.25
CA VAL A 101 12.03 -9.10 -5.48
C VAL A 101 11.21 -9.84 -6.51
N LYS A 102 11.88 -10.67 -7.31
CA LYS A 102 11.18 -11.47 -8.31
C LYS A 102 10.18 -12.40 -7.65
N ALA A 103 8.94 -12.35 -8.13
CA ALA A 103 7.94 -13.38 -7.90
C ALA A 103 8.55 -14.76 -8.20
N THR A 104 8.21 -15.74 -7.37
CA THR A 104 8.67 -17.12 -7.52
C THR A 104 7.45 -18.01 -7.73
N MET A 105 7.64 -19.30 -8.08
CA MET A 105 6.53 -20.27 -8.14
C MET A 105 5.70 -20.35 -6.85
N CYS A 106 6.30 -19.88 -5.78
CA CYS A 106 5.84 -19.91 -4.42
C CYS A 106 5.15 -18.61 -3.98
N VAL A 107 5.40 -17.52 -4.71
CA VAL A 107 4.87 -16.17 -4.47
C VAL A 107 4.57 -15.60 -5.86
N GLU A 108 3.37 -15.84 -6.36
CA GLU A 108 2.95 -15.41 -7.70
C GLU A 108 2.91 -13.88 -7.86
N SER A 109 2.89 -13.15 -6.74
CA SER A 109 2.89 -11.68 -6.65
C SER A 109 3.53 -11.26 -5.34
N THR A 110 4.27 -10.16 -5.32
CA THR A 110 4.85 -9.58 -4.09
C THR A 110 4.03 -8.40 -3.55
N TYR A 111 2.86 -8.10 -4.13
CA TYR A 111 1.93 -7.09 -3.61
C TYR A 111 1.43 -7.45 -2.21
N TRP A 112 1.31 -6.42 -1.39
CA TRP A 112 0.88 -6.52 -0.01
C TRP A 112 -0.64 -6.47 0.08
N TRP A 113 -1.20 -7.34 0.92
CA TRP A 113 -2.61 -7.29 1.30
C TRP A 113 -2.79 -7.70 2.76
N VAL A 114 -3.91 -7.34 3.36
CA VAL A 114 -4.22 -7.66 4.76
C VAL A 114 -5.00 -8.96 4.83
N SER A 115 -4.50 -9.94 5.59
CA SER A 115 -5.12 -11.24 5.78
C SER A 115 -6.50 -11.13 6.41
N GLU A 116 -7.27 -12.23 6.38
CA GLU A 116 -8.35 -12.40 7.35
C GLU A 116 -7.79 -12.45 8.78
N SER A 117 -8.62 -12.14 9.77
CA SER A 117 -8.19 -12.18 11.17
C SER A 117 -7.83 -13.60 11.57
N ASP A 118 -6.63 -13.80 12.10
CA ASP A 118 -6.25 -15.04 12.75
C ASP A 118 -7.10 -15.23 14.01
N VAL A 119 -7.94 -16.27 14.03
CA VAL A 119 -8.92 -16.51 15.09
C VAL A 119 -8.26 -16.78 16.45
N ALA A 120 -7.07 -17.39 16.46
CA ALA A 120 -6.40 -17.80 17.69
C ALA A 120 -5.81 -16.59 18.44
N ILE A 121 -5.24 -15.64 17.71
CA ILE A 121 -4.54 -14.47 18.29
C ILE A 121 -5.26 -13.14 18.04
N LYS A 122 -6.38 -13.16 17.30
CA LYS A 122 -7.21 -12.00 16.94
C LYS A 122 -6.40 -10.87 16.28
N LYS A 123 -5.51 -11.22 15.36
CA LYS A 123 -4.66 -10.27 14.61
C LYS A 123 -4.83 -10.41 13.11
N PHE A 124 -4.68 -9.30 12.42
CA PHE A 124 -4.50 -9.26 10.98
C PHE A 124 -3.01 -9.23 10.66
N PHE A 125 -2.64 -9.77 9.50
CA PHE A 125 -1.28 -9.79 9.02
C PHE A 125 -1.17 -9.16 7.65
N VAL A 126 0.01 -8.63 7.33
CA VAL A 126 0.34 -8.23 5.96
C VAL A 126 0.96 -9.43 5.26
N VAL A 127 0.41 -9.77 4.10
CA VAL A 127 0.75 -10.96 3.32
C VAL A 127 1.24 -10.51 1.95
N ALA A 128 2.28 -11.15 1.44
CA ALA A 128 2.70 -11.00 0.05
C ALA A 128 1.99 -12.05 -0.81
N GLY A 129 1.34 -11.62 -1.88
CA GLY A 129 0.69 -12.57 -2.77
C GLY A 129 -0.39 -11.96 -3.65
N VAL A 130 -1.12 -12.84 -4.31
CA VAL A 130 -2.41 -12.51 -4.91
C VAL A 130 -3.42 -12.50 -3.76
N GLY A 131 -4.06 -11.36 -3.51
CA GLY A 131 -5.17 -11.29 -2.55
C GLY A 131 -6.32 -12.24 -2.94
N PRO A 132 -7.32 -12.47 -2.08
CA PRO A 132 -8.45 -13.35 -2.40
C PRO A 132 -9.08 -12.96 -3.76
N ILE A 133 -9.45 -13.96 -4.57
CA ILE A 133 -9.82 -13.88 -6.01
C ILE A 133 -10.91 -12.83 -6.35
N SER A 134 -11.63 -12.29 -5.35
CA SER A 134 -12.49 -11.11 -5.50
C SER A 134 -11.72 -9.79 -5.71
N TYR A 135 -10.41 -9.81 -5.52
CA TYR A 135 -9.50 -8.70 -5.78
C TYR A 135 -9.28 -8.56 -7.28
N LYS A 136 -10.11 -7.72 -7.91
CA LYS A 136 -9.93 -7.36 -9.32
C LYS A 136 -8.60 -6.60 -9.46
N PRO A 137 -7.67 -7.05 -10.32
CA PRO A 137 -6.39 -6.36 -10.58
C PRO A 137 -6.55 -4.92 -11.08
N ASN A 138 -7.76 -4.53 -11.51
CA ASN A 138 -8.07 -3.16 -11.95
C ASN A 138 -8.72 -2.32 -10.83
N ARG A 139 -8.73 -2.80 -9.58
CA ARG A 139 -9.07 -2.04 -8.36
C ARG A 139 -7.99 -2.26 -7.30
N LEU A 140 -6.76 -1.95 -7.66
CA LEU A 140 -5.58 -1.99 -6.79
C LEU A 140 -5.58 -0.84 -5.77
N CYS A 141 -6.67 -0.55 -5.06
CA CYS A 141 -6.66 0.48 -4.02
C CYS A 141 -7.41 -0.01 -2.80
N ASN A 142 -6.68 -0.68 -1.91
CA ASN A 142 -7.15 -0.92 -0.56
C ASN A 142 -6.76 0.26 0.31
N LYS A 143 -7.74 0.76 1.09
CA LYS A 143 -7.46 1.66 2.20
C LYS A 143 -6.87 0.80 3.31
N LEU A 144 -5.57 0.93 3.57
CA LEU A 144 -4.96 0.37 4.78
C LEU A 144 -5.24 1.37 5.91
N GLU A 145 -6.35 1.18 6.62
CA GLU A 145 -6.54 1.84 7.92
C GLU A 145 -5.81 0.98 8.96
N MET A 146 -4.74 1.52 9.56
CA MET A 146 -4.06 0.95 10.72
C MET A 146 -4.70 1.43 12.01
#